data_AF-A0AAD9JW99-F1
#
_entry.id   AF-A0AAD9JW99-F1
#
_cell.length_a   1.000
_cell.length_b   1.000
_cell.length_c   1.000
_cell.angle_alpha   90.00
_cell.angle_beta   90.00
_cell.angle_gamma   90.00
#
_symmetry.space_group_name_H-M   'P 1'
#
loop_
_entity.id
_entity.type
_entity.pdbx_description
1 polymer ?
#
loop_
_entity_poly.entity_id
_entity_poly.type
_entity_poly.pdbx_seq_one_letter_code
_entity_poly.pdbx_strand_id
1 'polypeptide(L)'
;MTYKRGSDISDVYGECVPKTTQLARAQVKYNYAEDKKHLVAWFVSNCHTQSKREIYVEELAKHIDVHKFGCGGEYSCPHTKHTYCDNVLLNCTYKFYLSFENCLCTEYITEKLYRILTLNVVPVVLGYSSYTDILPPHSFIDIRDFVSPKALAMYLKC
;
A
#
# COMPACT_ATOMS: atom_id res chain seq x y z
N MET A 1 -13.34 -2.22 -21.74
CA MET A 1 -13.17 -1.56 -20.43
C MET A 1 -11.68 -1.50 -20.14
N THR A 2 -11.14 -0.35 -19.76
CA THR A 2 -9.72 -0.17 -19.39
C THR A 2 -9.61 0.79 -18.21
N TYR A 3 -8.50 0.72 -17.48
CA TYR A 3 -8.24 1.58 -16.31
C TYR A 3 -7.90 3.03 -16.68
N LYS A 4 -7.64 3.33 -17.96
CA LYS A 4 -7.30 4.67 -18.42
C LYS A 4 -8.51 5.60 -18.37
N ARG A 5 -8.34 6.75 -17.72
CA ARG A 5 -9.43 7.73 -17.51
C ARG A 5 -9.97 8.31 -18.82
N GLY A 6 -9.13 8.48 -19.82
CA GLY A 6 -9.49 9.02 -21.14
C GLY A 6 -10.04 8.00 -22.15
N SER A 7 -10.43 6.80 -21.70
CA SER A 7 -10.94 5.76 -22.60
C SER A 7 -12.46 5.81 -22.78
N ASP A 8 -12.96 5.22 -23.87
CA ASP A 8 -14.40 5.15 -24.16
C ASP A 8 -15.21 4.49 -23.05
N ILE A 9 -14.61 3.50 -22.37
CA ILE A 9 -15.18 2.84 -21.18
C ILE A 9 -14.08 2.67 -20.14
N SER A 10 -14.02 3.61 -19.20
CA SER A 10 -13.11 3.63 -18.07
C SER A 10 -13.62 2.81 -16.90
N ASP A 11 -12.78 1.91 -16.38
CA ASP A 11 -13.05 1.04 -15.24
C ASP A 11 -11.90 1.17 -14.22
N VAL A 12 -11.96 2.25 -13.45
CA VAL A 12 -10.96 2.57 -12.41
C VAL A 12 -11.34 1.91 -11.09
N TYR A 13 -10.33 1.47 -10.33
CA TYR A 13 -10.55 0.74 -9.07
C TYR A 13 -11.08 1.61 -7.92
N GLY A 14 -10.94 2.93 -8.00
CA GLY A 14 -11.43 3.84 -6.98
C GLY A 14 -11.11 5.29 -7.26
N GLU A 15 -11.68 6.17 -6.44
CA GLU A 15 -11.50 7.61 -6.52
C GLU A 15 -11.48 8.22 -5.11
N CYS A 16 -10.58 9.18 -4.87
CA CYS A 16 -10.59 9.98 -3.66
C CYS A 16 -11.37 11.28 -3.92
N VAL A 17 -12.50 11.44 -3.26
CA VAL A 17 -13.33 12.64 -3.37
C VAL A 17 -13.23 13.50 -2.11
N PRO A 18 -13.21 14.84 -2.23
CA PRO A 18 -13.26 15.72 -1.06
C PRO A 18 -14.52 15.46 -0.23
N LYS A 19 -14.38 15.42 1.10
CA LYS A 19 -15.55 15.33 1.98
C LYS A 19 -16.31 16.66 1.96
N THR A 20 -17.59 16.62 1.58
CA THR A 20 -18.49 17.77 1.52
C THR A 20 -19.00 18.22 2.89
N THR A 21 -18.99 17.34 3.90
CA THR A 21 -19.31 17.67 5.30
C THR A 21 -18.07 17.53 6.17
N GLN A 22 -17.64 18.64 6.78
CA GLN A 22 -16.76 18.61 7.92
C GLN A 22 -17.55 18.01 9.09
N LEU A 23 -17.54 16.68 9.23
CA LEU A 23 -17.85 16.09 10.52
C LEU A 23 -16.87 16.72 11.51
N ALA A 24 -17.39 17.45 12.49
CA ALA A 24 -16.64 17.91 13.65
C ALA A 24 -16.20 16.69 14.45
N ARG A 25 -15.25 15.93 13.90
CA ARG A 25 -14.49 14.98 14.70
C ARG A 25 -13.75 15.86 15.68
N ALA A 26 -14.15 15.80 16.95
CA ALA A 26 -13.28 16.21 18.04
C ALA A 26 -11.90 15.65 17.70
N GLN A 27 -10.91 16.53 17.51
CA GLN A 27 -9.55 16.17 17.17
C GLN A 27 -8.91 15.51 18.39
N VAL A 28 -9.40 14.32 18.75
CA VAL A 28 -8.67 13.43 19.61
C VAL A 28 -7.46 13.02 18.80
N LYS A 29 -6.28 13.52 19.20
CA LYS A 29 -5.00 13.18 18.59
C LYS A 29 -4.71 11.71 18.89
N TYR A 30 -5.32 10.82 18.14
CA TYR A 30 -5.14 9.38 18.26
C TYR A 30 -3.87 8.97 17.51
N ASN A 31 -2.95 8.29 18.20
CA ASN A 31 -1.77 7.75 17.56
C ASN A 31 -2.10 6.38 16.95
N TYR A 32 -2.49 6.36 15.68
CA TYR A 32 -2.80 5.12 14.95
C TYR A 32 -1.66 4.09 14.90
N ALA A 33 -0.43 4.48 15.25
CA ALA A 33 0.74 3.62 15.24
C ALA A 33 1.10 3.03 16.62
N GLU A 34 0.46 3.47 17.71
CA GLU A 34 0.88 3.15 19.10
C GLU A 34 0.83 1.65 19.41
N ASP A 35 -0.27 0.97 19.07
CA ASP A 35 -0.45 -0.46 19.36
C ASP A 35 0.09 -1.39 18.26
N LYS A 36 0.65 -0.83 17.19
CA LYS A 36 1.06 -1.58 16.00
C LYS A 36 2.45 -2.17 16.18
N LYS A 37 2.51 -3.50 16.26
CA LYS A 37 3.71 -4.27 16.57
C LYS A 37 4.65 -4.47 15.38
N HIS A 38 4.11 -4.56 14.17
CA HIS A 38 4.87 -4.87 12.97
C HIS A 38 4.98 -3.65 12.06
N LEU A 39 6.09 -3.59 11.33
CA LEU A 39 6.42 -2.47 10.47
C LEU A 39 5.71 -2.57 9.13
N VAL A 40 6.03 -3.61 8.35
CA VAL A 40 5.60 -3.74 6.95
C VAL A 40 4.96 -5.10 6.69
N ALA A 41 3.78 -5.08 6.06
CA ALA A 41 3.17 -6.26 5.45
C ALA A 41 3.18 -6.15 3.92
N TRP A 42 3.33 -7.29 3.25
CA TRP A 42 3.18 -7.39 1.80
C TRP A 42 2.44 -8.66 1.41
N PHE A 43 1.25 -8.52 0.79
CA PHE A 43 0.48 -9.68 0.33
C PHE A 43 0.66 -9.83 -1.17
N VAL A 44 1.10 -11.00 -1.60
CA VAL A 44 1.54 -11.22 -2.96
C VAL A 44 1.27 -12.65 -3.42
N SER A 45 0.56 -12.78 -4.54
CA SER A 45 0.32 -14.07 -5.21
C SER A 45 1.05 -14.18 -6.56
N ASN A 46 1.30 -13.06 -7.24
CA ASN A 46 2.10 -13.02 -8.46
C ASN A 46 3.56 -12.69 -8.13
N CYS A 47 4.43 -13.70 -8.27
CA CYS A 47 5.83 -13.68 -7.83
C CYS A 47 6.83 -13.27 -8.92
N HIS A 48 6.37 -13.09 -10.15
CA HIS A 48 7.20 -12.71 -11.28
C HIS A 48 6.48 -11.61 -12.05
N THR A 49 6.87 -10.36 -11.83
CA THR A 49 6.15 -9.21 -12.38
C THR A 49 7.02 -8.39 -13.32
N GLN A 50 6.37 -7.61 -14.19
CA GLN A 50 7.07 -6.68 -15.09
C GLN A 50 7.73 -5.56 -14.29
N SER A 51 7.12 -5.16 -13.17
CA SER A 51 7.67 -4.16 -12.26
C SER A 51 8.90 -4.62 -11.47
N LYS A 52 9.23 -5.91 -11.45
CA LYS A 52 10.31 -6.48 -10.62
C LYS A 52 10.17 -6.15 -9.13
N ARG A 53 8.93 -5.98 -8.68
CA ARG A 53 8.62 -5.60 -7.29
C ARG A 53 9.13 -6.63 -6.30
N GLU A 54 9.20 -7.90 -6.69
CA GLU A 54 9.75 -8.99 -5.90
C GLU A 54 11.22 -8.75 -5.54
N ILE A 55 12.03 -8.31 -6.51
CA ILE A 55 13.44 -8.00 -6.30
C ILE A 55 13.58 -6.79 -5.37
N TYR A 56 12.76 -5.76 -5.57
CA TYR A 56 12.77 -4.58 -4.70
C TYR A 56 12.45 -4.95 -3.25
N VAL A 57 11.44 -5.79 -3.02
CA VAL A 57 11.08 -6.23 -1.66
C VAL A 57 12.15 -7.11 -1.04
N GLU A 58 12.79 -7.99 -1.82
CA GLU A 58 13.92 -8.79 -1.34
C GLU A 58 15.09 -7.91 -0.88
N GLU A 59 15.41 -6.84 -1.61
CA GLU A 59 16.42 -5.87 -1.17
C GLU A 59 15.96 -5.07 0.06
N LEU A 60 14.70 -4.66 0.13
CA LEU A 60 14.14 -3.94 1.28
C LEU A 60 14.16 -4.79 2.56
N ALA A 61 13.83 -6.08 2.44
CA ALA A 61 13.79 -7.03 3.55
C ALA A 61 15.17 -7.28 4.19
N LYS A 62 16.28 -6.94 3.52
CA LYS A 62 17.62 -6.96 4.11
C LYS A 62 17.84 -5.83 5.13
N HIS A 63 16.98 -4.82 5.14
CA HIS A 63 17.16 -3.60 5.93
C HIS A 63 16.08 -3.38 6.98
N ILE A 64 14.87 -3.91 6.78
CA ILE A 64 13.74 -3.85 7.71
C ILE A 64 12.97 -5.18 7.71
N ASP A 65 12.23 -5.40 8.79
CA ASP A 65 11.32 -6.54 8.87
C ASP A 65 10.12 -6.35 7.94
N VAL A 66 10.00 -7.24 6.95
CA VAL A 66 8.91 -7.26 5.96
C VAL A 66 8.23 -8.62 6.04
N HIS A 67 7.01 -8.63 6.56
CA HIS A 67 6.19 -9.83 6.59
C HIS A 67 5.57 -10.08 5.21
N LYS A 68 6.11 -11.07 4.50
CA LYS A 68 5.68 -11.49 3.16
C LYS A 68 4.62 -12.60 3.25
N PHE A 69 3.43 -12.32 2.71
CA PHE A 69 2.32 -13.25 2.64
C PHE A 69 2.17 -13.77 1.21
N GLY A 70 2.60 -15.01 0.98
CA GLY A 70 2.65 -15.63 -0.35
C GLY A 70 4.01 -15.52 -1.04
N CYS A 71 4.14 -16.07 -2.26
CA CYS A 71 5.40 -16.15 -3.01
C CYS A 71 6.60 -16.68 -2.21
N GLY A 72 6.40 -17.78 -1.48
CA GLY A 72 7.42 -18.39 -0.63
C GLY A 72 7.73 -17.63 0.66
N GLY A 73 6.91 -16.62 1.02
CA GLY A 73 6.99 -15.97 2.32
C GLY A 73 6.52 -16.88 3.46
N GLU A 74 7.02 -16.61 4.66
CA GLU A 74 6.74 -17.40 5.88
C GLU A 74 5.30 -17.22 6.41
N TYR A 75 4.62 -16.16 5.96
CA TYR A 75 3.28 -15.82 6.43
C TYR A 75 2.21 -16.25 5.42
N SER A 76 1.02 -16.55 5.93
CA SER A 76 -0.13 -16.94 5.11
C SER A 76 -1.40 -16.23 5.55
N CYS A 77 -2.12 -15.71 4.56
CA CYS A 77 -3.48 -15.23 4.70
C CYS A 77 -4.33 -15.92 3.62
N PRO A 78 -5.05 -17.00 3.96
CA PRO A 78 -5.92 -17.70 3.02
C PRO A 78 -7.02 -16.77 2.49
N HIS A 79 -7.42 -16.93 1.23
CA HIS A 79 -8.52 -16.16 0.63
C HIS A 79 -9.82 -16.23 1.43
N THR A 80 -10.10 -17.36 2.10
CA THR A 80 -11.26 -17.54 2.97
C THR A 80 -11.26 -16.64 4.21
N LYS A 81 -10.11 -16.03 4.54
CA LYS A 81 -9.92 -15.14 5.69
C LYS A 81 -9.58 -13.70 5.30
N HIS A 82 -9.82 -13.31 4.04
CA HIS A 82 -9.45 -12.00 3.51
C HIS A 82 -9.96 -10.83 4.40
N THR A 83 -11.23 -10.86 4.81
CA THR A 83 -11.82 -9.85 5.72
C THR A 83 -11.11 -9.77 7.08
N TYR A 84 -10.71 -10.91 7.65
CA TYR A 84 -9.96 -10.95 8.90
C TYR A 84 -8.55 -10.36 8.70
N CYS A 85 -7.89 -10.72 7.60
CA CYS A 85 -6.56 -10.22 7.32
C CYS A 85 -6.55 -8.71 7.11
N ASP A 86 -7.56 -8.15 6.47
CA ASP A 86 -7.63 -6.69 6.30
C ASP A 86 -8.00 -6.01 7.63
N ASN A 87 -9.13 -6.38 8.24
CA ASN A 87 -9.70 -5.62 9.37
C ASN A 87 -9.06 -5.89 10.73
N VAL A 88 -8.43 -7.05 10.93
CA VAL A 88 -7.83 -7.42 12.21
C VAL A 88 -6.31 -7.45 12.09
N LEU A 89 -5.77 -8.17 11.12
CA LEU A 89 -4.33 -8.30 10.97
C LEU A 89 -3.70 -6.99 10.47
N LEU A 90 -4.00 -6.54 9.26
CA LEU A 90 -3.40 -5.32 8.68
C LEU A 90 -3.76 -4.09 9.51
N ASN A 91 -5.05 -3.86 9.72
CA ASN A 91 -5.57 -2.65 10.37
C ASN A 91 -5.00 -2.44 11.79
N CYS A 92 -4.83 -3.51 12.58
CA CYS A 92 -4.43 -3.38 13.98
C CYS A 92 -2.93 -3.66 14.23
N THR A 93 -2.22 -4.35 13.34
CA THR A 93 -0.85 -4.82 13.66
C THR A 93 0.27 -4.19 12.83
N TYR A 94 -0.02 -3.64 11.63
CA TYR A 94 1.01 -3.10 10.73
C TYR A 94 0.90 -1.61 10.52
N LYS A 95 2.04 -0.90 10.59
CA LYS A 95 2.10 0.55 10.29
C LYS A 95 2.01 0.81 8.80
N PHE A 96 2.69 -0.01 8.00
CA PHE A 96 2.83 0.15 6.56
C PHE A 96 2.41 -1.10 5.79
N TYR A 97 1.91 -0.88 4.58
CA TYR A 97 1.58 -1.96 3.63
C TYR A 97 2.20 -1.66 2.26
N LEU A 98 2.83 -2.65 1.64
CA LEU A 98 3.41 -2.50 0.30
C LEU A 98 2.33 -2.66 -0.79
N SER A 99 1.81 -1.54 -1.28
CA SER A 99 0.84 -1.45 -2.37
C SER A 99 1.52 -1.43 -3.74
N PHE A 100 2.37 -2.43 -4.01
CA PHE A 100 3.22 -2.48 -5.21
C PHE A 100 2.51 -3.08 -6.41
N GLU A 101 2.45 -2.35 -7.51
CA GLU A 101 1.83 -2.82 -8.74
C GLU A 101 2.67 -3.85 -9.50
N ASN A 102 1.98 -4.69 -10.27
CA ASN A 102 2.62 -5.77 -11.04
C ASN A 102 3.30 -5.24 -12.32
N CYS A 103 2.87 -4.09 -12.81
CA CYS A 103 3.47 -3.43 -13.96
C CYS A 103 3.57 -1.92 -13.72
N LEU A 104 4.55 -1.31 -14.37
CA LEU A 104 4.82 0.13 -14.31
C LEU A 104 4.17 0.79 -15.52
N CYS A 105 2.85 0.95 -15.47
CA CYS A 105 2.06 1.59 -16.52
C CYS A 105 1.43 2.90 -16.03
N THR A 106 1.33 3.89 -16.91
CA THR A 106 0.67 5.17 -16.63
C THR A 106 -0.79 4.93 -16.26
N GLU A 107 -1.28 5.55 -15.19
CA GLU A 107 -2.65 5.42 -14.66
C GLU A 107 -3.02 4.00 -14.18
N TYR A 108 -2.07 3.06 -14.13
CA TYR A 108 -2.34 1.72 -13.60
C TYR A 108 -2.25 1.72 -12.07
N ILE A 109 -3.40 1.86 -11.43
CA ILE A 109 -3.57 1.82 -9.97
C ILE A 109 -4.74 0.92 -9.64
N THR A 110 -4.51 -0.08 -8.79
CA THR A 110 -5.49 -1.14 -8.56
C THR A 110 -5.96 -1.22 -7.10
N GLU A 111 -6.70 -2.28 -6.78
CA GLU A 111 -7.15 -2.63 -5.44
C GLU A 111 -6.02 -2.64 -4.40
N LYS A 112 -4.76 -2.85 -4.81
CA LYS A 112 -3.60 -2.87 -3.89
C LYS A 112 -3.44 -1.56 -3.13
N LEU A 113 -3.81 -0.44 -3.74
CA LEU A 113 -3.84 0.86 -3.09
C LEU A 113 -5.20 1.11 -2.43
N TYR A 114 -6.28 1.05 -3.21
CA TYR A 114 -7.60 1.49 -2.74
C TYR A 114 -8.14 0.67 -1.55
N ARG A 115 -7.81 -0.63 -1.48
CA ARG A 115 -8.16 -1.48 -0.34
C ARG A 115 -7.49 -1.04 0.96
N ILE A 116 -6.30 -0.43 0.88
CA ILE A 116 -5.51 -0.03 2.05
C ILE A 116 -5.94 1.32 2.58
N LEU A 117 -6.42 2.22 1.70
CA LEU A 117 -6.92 3.53 2.08
C LEU A 117 -8.17 3.48 2.99
N THR A 118 -8.85 2.35 3.06
CA THR A 118 -10.00 2.13 3.96
C THR A 118 -9.57 1.61 5.34
N LEU A 119 -8.28 1.33 5.54
CA LEU A 119 -7.70 0.82 6.77
C LEU A 119 -6.82 1.89 7.44
N ASN A 120 -6.48 1.69 8.71
CA ASN A 120 -5.57 2.57 9.45
C ASN A 120 -4.09 2.26 9.15
N VAL A 121 -3.74 1.92 7.91
CA VAL A 121 -2.39 1.50 7.49
C VAL A 121 -1.91 2.42 6.38
N VAL A 122 -0.66 2.85 6.44
CA VAL A 122 -0.10 3.75 5.43
C VAL A 122 0.38 2.94 4.22
N PRO A 123 -0.15 3.19 3.00
CA PRO A 123 0.33 2.51 1.80
C PRO A 123 1.69 3.05 1.37
N VAL A 124 2.62 2.13 1.10
CA VAL A 124 3.90 2.38 0.41
C VAL A 124 3.74 1.91 -1.03
N VAL A 125 3.85 2.83 -1.98
CA VAL A 125 3.43 2.60 -3.37
C VAL A 125 4.61 2.42 -4.32
N LEU A 126 4.43 1.55 -5.30
CA LEU A 126 5.31 1.37 -6.45
C LEU A 126 4.44 1.29 -7.71
N GLY A 127 4.58 2.28 -8.59
CA GLY A 127 3.88 2.35 -9.87
C GLY A 127 4.41 3.49 -10.73
N TYR A 128 3.81 3.68 -11.89
CA TYR A 128 4.21 4.71 -12.87
C TYR A 128 3.20 5.86 -12.98
N SER A 129 2.27 5.95 -12.03
CA SER A 129 1.24 6.99 -11.97
C SER A 129 1.68 8.17 -11.10
N SER A 130 1.09 9.34 -11.32
CA SER A 130 1.22 10.49 -10.42
C SER A 130 0.24 10.33 -9.26
N TYR A 131 0.70 9.78 -8.12
CA TYR A 131 -0.16 9.52 -6.96
C TYR A 131 -0.64 10.82 -6.29
N THR A 132 0.11 11.91 -6.42
CA THR A 132 -0.25 13.25 -5.88
C THR A 132 -1.49 13.84 -6.54
N ASP A 133 -1.80 13.43 -7.77
CA ASP A 133 -3.00 13.89 -8.48
C ASP A 133 -4.25 13.09 -8.09
N ILE A 134 -4.08 12.04 -7.30
CA ILE A 134 -5.09 11.01 -7.04
C ILE A 134 -5.35 10.87 -5.54
N LEU A 135 -4.33 11.08 -4.72
CA LEU A 135 -4.37 10.91 -3.28
C LEU A 135 -4.06 12.23 -2.57
N PRO A 136 -4.65 12.47 -1.38
CA PRO A 136 -4.26 13.59 -0.55
C PRO A 136 -2.76 13.59 -0.21
N PRO A 137 -2.13 14.78 -0.10
CA PRO A 137 -0.76 14.87 0.40
C PRO A 137 -0.60 14.18 1.76
N HIS A 138 0.55 13.56 1.99
CA HIS A 138 0.88 12.85 3.23
C HIS A 138 0.00 11.62 3.55
N SER A 139 -0.78 11.10 2.59
CA SER A 139 -1.59 9.88 2.79
C SER A 139 -0.93 8.60 2.29
N PHE A 140 0.26 8.69 1.70
CA PHE A 140 1.01 7.58 1.13
C PHE A 140 2.51 7.89 1.13
N ILE A 141 3.32 6.86 0.88
CA ILE A 141 4.77 6.98 0.72
C ILE A 141 5.14 6.42 -0.66
N ASP A 142 5.71 7.25 -1.53
CA ASP A 142 6.19 6.81 -2.83
C ASP A 142 7.64 6.33 -2.72
N ILE A 143 7.94 5.12 -3.20
CA ILE A 143 9.32 4.64 -3.14
C ILE A 143 10.26 5.43 -4.05
N ARG A 144 9.72 6.14 -5.06
CA ARG A 144 10.51 6.96 -6.00
C ARG A 144 11.13 8.19 -5.34
N ASP A 145 10.64 8.58 -4.17
CA ASP A 145 11.19 9.67 -3.36
C ASP A 145 12.50 9.27 -2.65
N PHE A 146 12.90 8.00 -2.73
CA PHE A 146 14.07 7.45 -2.05
C PHE A 146 15.11 6.96 -3.05
N VAL A 147 16.38 7.27 -2.78
CA VAL A 147 17.52 6.87 -3.63
C VAL A 147 17.79 5.36 -3.61
N SER A 148 17.24 4.61 -2.65
CA SER A 148 17.42 3.15 -2.53
C SER A 148 16.39 2.50 -1.58
N PRO A 149 16.19 1.17 -1.65
CA PRO A 149 15.43 0.42 -0.65
C PRO A 149 15.95 0.62 0.77
N LYS A 150 17.27 0.78 0.95
CA LYS A 150 17.89 1.08 2.24
C LYS A 150 17.45 2.44 2.80
N ALA A 151 17.38 3.46 1.94
CA ALA A 151 16.93 4.80 2.34
C ALA A 151 15.46 4.78 2.76
N LEU A 152 14.60 4.08 2.01
CA LEU A 152 13.20 3.84 2.40
C LEU A 152 13.12 3.10 3.74
N ALA A 153 13.90 2.04 3.93
CA ALA A 153 13.96 1.29 5.18
C ALA A 153 14.32 2.15 6.40
N MET A 154 15.27 3.08 6.24
CA MET A 154 15.64 4.03 7.29
C MET A 154 14.49 4.98 7.61
N TYR A 155 13.82 5.50 6.58
CA TYR A 155 12.66 6.38 6.75
C TYR A 155 11.50 5.70 7.50
N LEU A 156 11.21 4.43 7.19
CA LEU A 156 10.11 3.69 7.84
C LEU A 156 10.38 3.31 9.30
N LYS A 157 11.64 3.29 9.74
CA LYS A 157 12.03 2.94 11.12
C LYS A 157 11.93 4.11 12.10
N CYS A 158 11.95 5.34 11.61
CA CYS A 158 11.87 6.56 12.40
C CYS A 158 10.45 6.86 12.87
#